data_AF-A0A1M5JIG5-F1
#
_entry.id   AF-A0A1M5JIG5-F1
#
_cell.length_a   1.000
_cell.length_b   1.000
_cell.length_c   1.000
_cell.angle_alpha   90.00
_cell.angle_beta   90.00
_cell.angle_gamma   90.00
#
_symmetry.space_group_name_H-M   'P 1'
#
loop_
_entity.id
_entity.type
_entity.pdbx_description
1 polymer ?
#
loop_
_entity_poly.entity_id
_entity_poly.type
_entity_poly.pdbx_seq_one_letter_code
_entity_poly.pdbx_strand_id
1 'polypeptide(L)'
;METDSPLGVKNPANSTRRRRGADSAGGTLRAAADVGPWHSFIFVRGRVWPRETAGMLIAEFTLSTPVLRDALAAAPEVTADLERTVEGDTTRIEFFARGEDLTRFEDALGNDASVEDVRVLGEGPDFRFYRATLAPETTQRTAYHVFADTGARPVSASGDHTGWNVRVQFPDRAALAAYRDSCRERNVSFTLHALYERADPHAEADEHGLAGDQGTV
;
A
#
# COMPACT_ATOMS: atom_id res chain seq x y z
N MET A 1 -40.33 -46.16 21.72
CA MET A 1 -40.33 -44.70 21.53
C MET A 1 -39.23 -44.43 20.52
N GLU A 2 -39.56 -44.60 19.25
CA GLU A 2 -38.62 -44.44 18.13
C GLU A 2 -39.50 -43.96 16.98
N THR A 3 -39.40 -42.68 16.68
CA THR A 3 -40.22 -41.97 15.69
C THR A 3 -39.37 -41.72 14.45
N ASP A 4 -39.77 -42.40 13.37
CA ASP A 4 -40.12 -41.87 12.05
C ASP A 4 -39.14 -40.92 11.33
N SER A 5 -38.77 -41.32 10.11
CA SER A 5 -38.16 -40.46 9.07
C SER A 5 -39.21 -39.53 8.43
N PRO A 6 -38.87 -38.53 7.60
CA PRO A 6 -38.66 -38.83 6.17
C PRO A 6 -37.67 -37.95 5.37
N LEU A 7 -37.24 -38.58 4.28
CA LEU A 7 -36.81 -38.13 2.94
C LEU A 7 -37.17 -36.69 2.46
N GLY A 8 -36.31 -36.14 1.58
CA GLY A 8 -36.67 -35.04 0.65
C GLY A 8 -35.46 -34.24 0.10
N VAL A 9 -34.69 -34.75 -0.87
CA VAL A 9 -34.73 -34.40 -2.33
C VAL A 9 -34.00 -33.11 -2.75
N LYS A 10 -33.16 -33.32 -3.78
CA LYS A 10 -32.32 -32.45 -4.64
C LYS A 10 -33.00 -31.17 -5.19
N ASN A 11 -32.22 -30.12 -5.47
CA ASN A 11 -31.91 -29.72 -6.86
C ASN A 11 -30.75 -28.70 -6.99
N PRO A 12 -29.94 -28.74 -8.07
CA PRO A 12 -28.85 -27.83 -8.37
C PRO A 12 -29.24 -26.75 -9.40
N ALA A 13 -28.23 -25.94 -9.77
CA ALA A 13 -28.13 -25.08 -10.95
C ALA A 13 -28.71 -23.65 -10.86
N ASN A 14 -27.81 -22.67 -10.99
CA ASN A 14 -28.01 -21.62 -11.98
C ASN A 14 -26.68 -21.08 -12.52
N SER A 15 -26.15 -21.77 -13.53
CA SER A 15 -25.27 -21.19 -14.54
C SER A 15 -26.15 -20.64 -15.67
N THR A 16 -26.16 -19.33 -15.89
CA THR A 16 -26.71 -18.77 -17.13
C THR A 16 -25.70 -17.86 -17.80
N ARG A 17 -25.08 -18.42 -18.84
CA ARG A 17 -24.28 -17.73 -19.85
C ARG A 17 -25.20 -17.37 -21.02
N ARG A 18 -25.18 -16.12 -21.49
CA ARG A 18 -25.58 -15.78 -22.86
C ARG A 18 -24.55 -14.83 -23.49
N ARG A 19 -24.01 -15.28 -24.63
CA ARG A 19 -23.24 -14.51 -25.60
C ARG A 19 -24.19 -13.85 -26.61
N ARG A 20 -23.82 -12.69 -27.18
CA ARG A 20 -23.17 -12.52 -28.51
C ARG A 20 -23.63 -11.24 -29.26
N GLY A 21 -22.68 -10.60 -29.96
CA GLY A 21 -22.85 -9.67 -31.09
C GLY A 21 -22.10 -8.33 -30.87
N ALA A 22 -20.84 -8.17 -31.34
CA ALA A 22 -20.42 -7.64 -32.66
C ALA A 22 -20.95 -6.21 -32.91
N ASP A 23 -20.16 -5.18 -33.22
CA ASP A 23 -19.21 -5.08 -34.34
C ASP A 23 -18.20 -3.90 -34.14
N SER A 24 -17.22 -3.86 -35.05
CA SER A 24 -16.00 -3.08 -35.24
C SER A 24 -16.08 -1.53 -35.34
N ALA A 25 -15.02 -0.84 -34.88
CA ALA A 25 -14.44 0.35 -35.53
C ALA A 25 -13.06 0.69 -34.93
N GLY A 26 -12.07 0.93 -35.80
CA GLY A 26 -10.68 1.20 -35.46
C GLY A 26 -10.42 2.59 -34.84
N GLY A 27 -9.30 2.66 -34.12
CA GLY A 27 -8.74 3.89 -33.60
C GLY A 27 -7.38 3.60 -32.98
N THR A 28 -6.33 3.71 -33.79
CA THR A 28 -4.94 3.65 -33.32
C THR A 28 -4.71 4.86 -32.41
N LEU A 29 -4.70 4.65 -31.09
CA LEU A 29 -4.22 5.65 -30.13
C LEU A 29 -2.94 5.13 -29.49
N ARG A 30 -1.82 5.77 -29.79
CA ARG A 30 -0.60 5.67 -28.99
C ARG A 30 -0.96 6.19 -27.59
N ALA A 31 -1.08 5.29 -26.62
CA ALA A 31 -1.07 5.68 -25.22
C ALA A 31 0.38 5.96 -24.83
N ALA A 32 0.72 7.25 -24.74
CA ALA A 32 1.87 7.67 -23.97
C ALA A 32 1.61 7.26 -22.51
N ALA A 33 2.58 6.53 -21.94
CA ALA A 33 2.66 6.30 -20.51
C ALA A 33 2.76 7.67 -19.83
N ASP A 34 1.69 8.08 -19.16
CA ASP A 34 1.72 9.21 -18.25
C ASP A 34 1.44 8.69 -16.85
N VAL A 35 2.44 8.88 -16.02
CA VAL A 35 2.61 8.31 -14.69
C VAL A 35 2.23 9.43 -13.71
N GLY A 36 1.02 9.36 -13.13
CA GLY A 36 0.59 10.17 -11.98
C GLY A 36 -0.62 11.10 -12.22
N PRO A 37 -1.30 11.60 -11.15
CA PRO A 37 -0.69 11.96 -9.86
C PRO A 37 -1.40 11.49 -8.57
N TRP A 38 -0.59 11.08 -7.59
CA TRP A 38 -0.51 11.53 -6.18
C TRP A 38 -1.79 12.02 -5.46
N HIS A 39 -2.29 11.25 -4.47
CA HIS A 39 -2.83 11.71 -3.17
C HIS A 39 -3.17 10.49 -2.29
N SER A 40 -2.17 9.86 -1.66
CA SER A 40 -2.40 8.85 -0.62
C SER A 40 -2.30 9.52 0.76
N PHE A 41 -3.40 9.48 1.54
CA PHE A 41 -3.45 10.05 2.89
C PHE A 41 -3.56 8.93 3.92
N ILE A 42 -2.44 8.28 4.23
CA ILE A 42 -2.40 7.32 5.33
C ILE A 42 -2.48 8.12 6.66
N PHE A 43 -3.68 8.16 7.24
CA PHE A 43 -3.95 8.75 8.55
C PHE A 43 -3.79 7.69 9.65
N VAL A 44 -2.67 7.72 10.38
CA VAL A 44 -2.59 7.15 11.73
C VAL A 44 -3.16 8.19 12.68
N ARG A 45 -4.32 7.94 13.28
CA ARG A 45 -4.94 8.89 14.24
C ARG A 45 -4.03 9.07 15.46
N GLY A 46 -3.79 10.33 15.87
CA GLY A 46 -3.63 10.63 17.30
C GLY A 46 -2.50 11.56 17.79
N ARG A 47 -1.77 12.34 16.98
CA ARG A 47 -0.84 13.36 17.53
C ARG A 47 -0.73 14.62 16.66
N VAL A 48 -0.71 15.78 17.32
CA VAL A 48 -0.27 17.07 16.77
C VAL A 48 1.26 17.09 16.81
N TRP A 49 1.88 17.35 15.67
CA TRP A 49 3.33 17.29 15.52
C TRP A 49 3.97 18.64 15.84
N PRO A 50 5.13 18.66 16.52
CA PRO A 50 5.89 19.90 16.74
C PRO A 50 6.35 20.48 15.39
N ARG A 51 6.33 21.81 15.29
CA ARG A 51 6.50 22.58 14.05
C ARG A 51 7.95 22.85 13.64
N GLU A 52 8.92 22.18 14.23
CA GLU A 52 10.34 22.42 13.97
C GLU A 52 11.04 21.08 13.71
N THR A 53 11.51 20.86 12.47
CA THR A 53 12.54 19.84 12.21
C THR A 53 13.23 20.10 10.88
N ALA A 54 14.44 20.65 10.97
CA ALA A 54 15.48 20.45 9.98
C ALA A 54 15.76 18.94 9.83
N GLY A 55 16.03 18.44 8.62
CA GLY A 55 16.57 17.07 8.41
C GLY A 55 15.56 15.95 8.12
N MET A 56 14.38 16.27 7.59
CA MET A 56 13.39 15.27 7.19
C MET A 56 13.87 14.37 6.04
N LEU A 57 13.79 13.06 6.23
CA LEU A 57 14.18 12.07 5.23
C LEU A 57 12.95 11.46 4.56
N ILE A 58 13.05 11.17 3.26
CA ILE A 58 12.08 10.33 2.56
C ILE A 58 12.83 9.10 2.06
N ALA A 59 12.40 7.93 2.50
CA ALA A 59 12.93 6.65 2.04
C ALA A 59 11.94 5.96 1.12
N GLU A 60 12.46 5.37 0.04
CA GLU A 60 11.73 4.49 -0.87
C GLU A 60 12.38 3.11 -0.81
N PHE A 61 11.58 2.09 -0.53
CA PHE A 61 12.05 0.73 -0.31
C PHE A 61 11.01 -0.31 -0.69
N THR A 62 11.44 -1.54 -0.97
CA THR A 62 10.55 -2.69 -1.15
C THR A 62 10.52 -3.56 0.10
N LEU A 63 9.32 -4.03 0.44
CA LEU A 63 9.06 -5.04 1.45
C LEU A 63 8.60 -6.35 0.80
N SER A 64 9.19 -7.48 1.20
CA SER A 64 8.60 -8.80 0.92
C SER A 64 7.70 -9.21 2.07
N THR A 65 6.42 -8.86 1.96
CA THR A 65 5.37 -9.23 2.90
C THR A 65 4.46 -10.29 2.29
N PRO A 66 3.76 -11.13 3.08
CA PRO A 66 2.73 -12.01 2.56
C PRO A 66 1.43 -11.28 2.17
N VAL A 67 1.26 -10.00 2.54
CA VAL A 67 0.04 -9.22 2.27
C VAL A 67 -0.30 -9.21 0.77
N LEU A 68 -1.47 -9.77 0.44
CA LEU A 68 -2.03 -9.91 -0.91
C LEU A 68 -1.17 -10.71 -1.90
N ARG A 69 -0.23 -11.53 -1.40
CA ARG A 69 0.78 -12.19 -2.24
C ARG A 69 0.16 -13.09 -3.29
N ASP A 70 -0.78 -13.94 -2.90
CA ASP A 70 -1.33 -14.95 -3.79
C ASP A 70 -2.29 -14.30 -4.79
N ALA A 71 -3.05 -13.29 -4.35
CA ALA A 71 -3.93 -12.50 -5.20
C ALA A 71 -3.15 -11.72 -6.28
N LEU A 72 -2.07 -11.03 -5.90
CA LEU A 72 -1.23 -10.28 -6.83
C LEU A 72 -0.43 -11.22 -7.75
N ALA A 73 0.04 -12.37 -7.27
CA ALA A 73 0.68 -13.38 -8.12
C ALA A 73 -0.29 -14.00 -9.13
N ALA A 74 -1.56 -14.16 -8.76
CA ALA A 74 -2.58 -14.68 -9.66
C ALA A 74 -2.93 -13.68 -10.77
N ALA A 75 -2.86 -12.37 -10.53
CA ALA A 75 -3.11 -11.33 -11.53
C ALA A 75 -1.93 -10.34 -11.61
N PRO A 76 -0.83 -10.70 -12.30
CA PRO A 76 0.41 -9.90 -12.32
C PRO A 76 0.28 -8.49 -12.87
N GLU A 77 -0.76 -8.23 -13.68
CA GLU A 77 -1.11 -6.94 -14.26
C GLU A 77 -1.88 -6.03 -13.29
N VAL A 78 -2.27 -6.54 -12.12
CA VAL A 78 -2.98 -5.79 -11.09
C VAL A 78 -2.02 -5.20 -10.07
N THR A 79 -2.21 -3.92 -9.77
CA THR A 79 -1.53 -3.22 -8.68
C THR A 79 -2.52 -2.88 -7.57
N ALA A 80 -2.10 -3.04 -6.32
CA ALA A 80 -2.86 -2.67 -5.13
C ALA A 80 -2.26 -1.41 -4.47
N ASP A 81 -2.98 -0.30 -4.50
CA ASP A 81 -2.58 0.95 -3.84
C ASP A 81 -3.23 1.06 -2.46
N LEU A 82 -2.42 1.04 -1.41
CA LEU A 82 -2.90 1.11 -0.03
C LEU A 82 -3.36 2.53 0.32
N GLU A 83 -4.63 2.65 0.68
CA GLU A 83 -5.25 3.91 1.06
C GLU A 83 -5.26 4.10 2.57
N ARG A 84 -5.59 3.05 3.33
CA ARG A 84 -5.73 3.13 4.78
C ARG A 84 -5.29 1.84 5.46
N THR A 85 -4.72 1.99 6.64
CA THR A 85 -4.46 0.89 7.57
C THR A 85 -5.02 1.26 8.93
N VAL A 86 -5.74 0.32 9.55
CA VAL A 86 -6.24 0.42 10.91
C VAL A 86 -5.70 -0.77 11.69
N GLU A 87 -4.87 -0.49 12.69
CA GLU A 87 -4.36 -1.50 13.61
C GLU A 87 -5.31 -1.69 14.80
N GLY A 88 -5.34 -2.91 15.32
CA GLY A 88 -6.14 -3.37 16.44
C GLY A 88 -5.76 -4.84 16.72
N ASP A 89 -6.69 -5.63 17.27
CA ASP A 89 -6.47 -7.07 17.46
C ASP A 89 -6.18 -7.80 16.13
N THR A 90 -6.81 -7.31 15.05
CA THR A 90 -6.53 -7.68 13.65
C THR A 90 -6.24 -6.42 12.84
N THR A 91 -5.25 -6.46 11.95
CA THR A 91 -4.99 -5.34 11.05
C THR A 91 -5.99 -5.33 9.91
N ARG A 92 -6.57 -4.16 9.63
CA ARG A 92 -7.45 -3.95 8.49
C ARG A 92 -6.82 -2.97 7.51
N ILE A 93 -6.84 -3.32 6.24
CA ILE A 93 -6.35 -2.47 5.15
C ILE A 93 -7.51 -2.09 4.23
N GLU A 94 -7.45 -0.88 3.67
CA GLU A 94 -8.29 -0.44 2.56
C GLU A 94 -7.37 -0.07 1.41
N PHE A 95 -7.66 -0.57 0.21
CA PHE A 95 -6.79 -0.41 -0.94
C PHE A 95 -7.59 -0.39 -2.24
N PHE A 96 -7.05 0.31 -3.23
CA PHE A 96 -7.54 0.27 -4.60
C PHE A 96 -6.78 -0.80 -5.36
N ALA A 97 -7.48 -1.69 -6.06
CA ALA A 97 -6.89 -2.53 -7.10
C ALA A 97 -7.15 -1.91 -8.47
N ARG A 98 -6.14 -1.87 -9.33
CA ARG A 98 -6.21 -1.37 -10.71
C ARG A 98 -5.47 -2.33 -11.65
N GLY A 99 -5.96 -2.52 -12.87
CA GLY A 99 -5.35 -3.41 -13.86
C GLY A 99 -6.38 -4.06 -14.78
N GLU A 100 -5.91 -4.86 -15.75
CA GLU A 100 -6.78 -5.45 -16.77
C GLU A 100 -7.56 -6.69 -16.29
N ASP A 101 -7.07 -7.42 -15.28
CA ASP A 101 -7.66 -8.68 -14.81
C ASP A 101 -8.12 -8.64 -13.33
N LEU A 102 -8.93 -7.62 -13.00
CA LEU A 102 -9.47 -7.44 -11.65
C LEU A 102 -10.37 -8.60 -11.21
N THR A 103 -11.03 -9.29 -12.14
CA THR A 103 -11.85 -10.46 -11.80
C THR A 103 -11.00 -11.61 -11.29
N ARG A 104 -9.89 -11.93 -11.96
CA ARG A 104 -8.96 -12.96 -11.50
C ARG A 104 -8.31 -12.60 -10.17
N PHE A 105 -7.96 -11.33 -9.99
CA PHE A 105 -7.47 -10.82 -8.71
C PHE A 105 -8.50 -11.06 -7.60
N GLU A 106 -9.77 -10.72 -7.82
CA GLU A 106 -10.84 -10.87 -6.82
C GLU A 106 -11.11 -12.33 -6.46
N ASP A 107 -11.13 -13.23 -7.45
CA ASP A 107 -11.28 -14.67 -7.23
C ASP A 107 -10.12 -15.25 -6.39
N ALA A 108 -8.89 -14.79 -6.66
CA ALA A 108 -7.71 -15.19 -5.91
C ALA A 108 -7.68 -14.56 -4.51
N LEU A 109 -8.12 -13.31 -4.37
CA LEU A 109 -8.17 -12.58 -3.10
C LEU A 109 -9.07 -13.27 -2.07
N GLY A 110 -10.19 -13.86 -2.50
CA GLY A 110 -11.06 -14.65 -1.62
C GLY A 110 -10.41 -15.93 -1.08
N ASN A 111 -9.29 -16.37 -1.67
CA ASN A 111 -8.54 -17.56 -1.28
C ASN A 111 -7.12 -17.24 -0.79
N ASP A 112 -6.75 -15.96 -0.71
CA ASP A 112 -5.41 -15.53 -0.33
C ASP A 112 -5.21 -15.74 1.19
N ALA A 113 -4.21 -16.53 1.56
CA ALA A 113 -3.94 -16.89 2.96
C ALA A 113 -3.58 -15.68 3.85
N SER A 114 -3.25 -14.54 3.24
CA SER A 114 -2.97 -13.31 3.97
C SER A 114 -4.22 -12.55 4.43
N VAL A 115 -5.40 -12.91 3.91
CA VAL A 115 -6.68 -12.23 4.15
C VAL A 115 -7.67 -13.18 4.82
N GLU A 116 -8.29 -12.71 5.90
CA GLU A 116 -9.33 -13.45 6.63
C GLU A 116 -10.74 -13.10 6.14
N ASP A 117 -10.99 -11.81 5.84
CA ASP A 117 -12.26 -11.32 5.31
C ASP A 117 -11.99 -10.18 4.32
N VAL A 118 -12.75 -10.15 3.21
CA VAL A 118 -12.65 -9.09 2.21
C VAL A 118 -14.03 -8.57 1.84
N ARG A 119 -14.14 -7.26 1.70
CA ARG A 119 -15.36 -6.58 1.26
C ARG A 119 -15.05 -5.55 0.19
N VAL A 120 -15.87 -5.52 -0.85
CA VAL A 120 -15.88 -4.43 -1.83
C VAL A 120 -16.57 -3.22 -1.21
N LEU A 121 -15.87 -2.10 -1.16
CA LEU A 121 -16.38 -0.80 -0.72
C LEU A 121 -16.85 0.07 -1.89
N GLY A 122 -16.29 -0.16 -3.08
CA GLY A 122 -16.69 0.55 -4.29
C GLY A 122 -16.07 -0.07 -5.54
N GLU A 123 -16.67 0.24 -6.69
CA GLU A 123 -16.20 -0.24 -8.00
C GLU A 123 -16.32 0.86 -9.05
N GLY A 124 -15.41 0.82 -10.02
CA GLY A 124 -15.41 1.67 -11.21
C GLY A 124 -15.01 0.86 -12.44
N PRO A 125 -14.93 1.49 -13.63
CA PRO A 125 -14.52 0.80 -14.85
C PRO A 125 -13.10 0.22 -14.73
N ASP A 126 -12.18 0.98 -14.14
CA ASP A 126 -10.75 0.66 -14.12
C ASP A 126 -10.20 0.34 -12.72
N PHE A 127 -11.08 0.27 -11.71
CA PHE A 127 -10.66 0.00 -10.34
C PHE A 127 -11.70 -0.74 -9.51
N ARG A 128 -11.22 -1.36 -8.43
CA ARG A 128 -12.02 -1.84 -7.31
C ARG A 128 -11.44 -1.30 -6.02
N PHE A 129 -12.29 -0.91 -5.08
CA PHE A 129 -11.89 -0.44 -3.76
C PHE A 129 -12.32 -1.46 -2.72
N TYR A 130 -11.34 -2.04 -2.03
CA TYR A 130 -11.56 -3.12 -1.08
C TYR A 130 -11.24 -2.69 0.34
N ARG A 131 -11.85 -3.40 1.29
CA ARG A 131 -11.40 -3.49 2.68
C ARG A 131 -11.11 -4.96 2.97
N ALA A 132 -9.89 -5.24 3.39
CA ALA A 132 -9.45 -6.57 3.81
C ALA A 132 -9.07 -6.56 5.29
N THR A 133 -9.50 -7.59 6.02
CA THR A 133 -8.99 -7.92 7.34
C THR A 133 -7.87 -8.93 7.15
N LEU A 134 -6.67 -8.61 7.62
CA LEU A 134 -5.50 -9.47 7.46
C LEU A 134 -5.56 -10.63 8.45
N ALA A 135 -5.14 -11.80 8.00
CA ALA A 135 -4.97 -12.96 8.88
C ALA A 135 -4.00 -12.63 10.05
N PRO A 136 -4.18 -13.22 11.24
CA PRO A 136 -3.35 -12.93 12.41
C PRO A 136 -1.84 -13.10 12.16
N GLU A 137 -1.44 -14.16 11.45
CA GLU A 137 -0.04 -14.46 11.11
C GLU A 137 0.55 -13.41 10.16
N THR A 138 -0.29 -12.85 9.28
CA THR A 138 0.07 -11.76 8.37
C THR A 138 0.19 -10.44 9.13
N THR A 139 -0.74 -10.16 10.05
CA THR A 139 -0.69 -8.97 10.92
C THR A 139 0.64 -8.88 11.67
N GLN A 140 1.12 -9.98 12.24
CA GLN A 140 2.41 -10.05 12.95
C GLN A 140 3.62 -9.76 12.07
N ARG A 141 3.49 -9.95 10.76
CA ARG A 141 4.54 -9.68 9.75
C ARG A 141 4.43 -8.30 9.13
N THR A 142 3.62 -7.41 9.72
CA THR A 142 3.60 -6.01 9.35
C THR A 142 4.39 -5.16 10.35
N ALA A 143 5.16 -4.19 9.85
CA ALA A 143 5.94 -3.26 10.67
C ALA A 143 5.23 -1.91 10.87
N TYR A 144 3.92 -1.84 10.65
CA TYR A 144 3.15 -0.59 10.64
C TYR A 144 3.17 0.13 12.01
N HIS A 145 3.02 -0.59 13.12
CA HIS A 145 3.13 -0.05 14.49
C HIS A 145 4.43 0.74 14.74
N VAL A 146 5.53 0.37 14.09
CA VAL A 146 6.82 1.07 14.25
C VAL A 146 6.78 2.49 13.69
N PHE A 147 5.87 2.78 12.75
CA PHE A 147 5.67 4.15 12.29
C PHE A 147 5.22 5.08 13.43
N ALA A 148 4.34 4.61 14.31
CA ALA A 148 3.87 5.39 15.45
C ALA A 148 4.98 5.63 16.48
N ASP A 149 5.85 4.64 16.72
CA ASP A 149 6.91 4.69 17.72
C ASP A 149 8.11 5.54 17.26
N THR A 150 8.44 5.50 15.97
CA THR A 150 9.60 6.20 15.39
C THR A 150 9.29 7.61 14.89
N GLY A 151 8.03 8.03 14.95
CA GLY A 151 7.59 9.30 14.37
C GLY A 151 7.61 9.30 12.83
N ALA A 152 7.71 8.14 12.20
CA ALA A 152 7.69 8.00 10.76
C ALA A 152 6.27 8.15 10.21
N ARG A 153 6.16 8.74 9.03
CA ARG A 153 4.90 9.02 8.35
C ARG A 153 4.85 8.30 7.01
N PRO A 154 3.99 7.29 6.84
CA PRO A 154 3.76 6.67 5.54
C PRO A 154 3.29 7.71 4.54
N VAL A 155 3.89 7.71 3.35
CA VAL A 155 3.52 8.59 2.24
C VAL A 155 2.67 7.83 1.24
N SER A 156 3.11 6.64 0.84
CA SER A 156 2.37 5.75 -0.06
C SER A 156 2.87 4.31 0.08
N ALA A 157 2.03 3.35 -0.26
CA ALA A 157 2.43 1.96 -0.44
C ALA A 157 1.64 1.36 -1.60
N SER A 158 2.33 0.74 -2.55
CA SER A 158 1.73 0.01 -3.66
C SER A 158 2.30 -1.40 -3.75
N GLY A 159 1.45 -2.38 -4.00
CA GLY A 159 1.80 -3.78 -4.12
C GLY A 159 1.56 -4.29 -5.53
N ASP A 160 2.47 -5.14 -6.01
CA ASP A 160 2.31 -5.93 -7.22
C ASP A 160 2.80 -7.38 -6.96
N HIS A 161 2.85 -8.20 -8.01
CA HIS A 161 3.30 -9.60 -7.90
C HIS A 161 4.76 -9.78 -7.45
N THR A 162 5.57 -8.71 -7.46
CA THR A 162 6.97 -8.72 -7.04
C THR A 162 7.17 -8.29 -5.59
N GLY A 163 6.24 -7.52 -5.03
CA GLY A 163 6.27 -7.10 -3.63
C GLY A 163 5.62 -5.74 -3.40
N TRP A 164 5.87 -5.17 -2.23
CA TRP A 164 5.32 -3.89 -1.82
C TRP A 164 6.36 -2.78 -1.89
N ASN A 165 6.14 -1.80 -2.76
CA ASN A 165 6.90 -0.57 -2.85
C ASN A 165 6.32 0.45 -1.86
N VAL A 166 7.14 0.90 -0.92
CA VAL A 166 6.70 1.77 0.17
C VAL A 166 7.55 3.03 0.19
N ARG A 167 6.87 4.16 0.35
CA ARG A 167 7.48 5.47 0.58
C ARG A 167 7.11 5.96 1.96
N VAL A 168 8.11 6.29 2.77
CA VAL A 168 7.92 6.75 4.15
C VAL A 168 8.80 7.94 4.41
N GLN A 169 8.23 8.93 5.09
CA GLN A 169 8.96 10.05 5.62
C GLN A 169 9.42 9.73 7.04
N PHE A 170 10.72 9.82 7.29
CA PHE A 170 11.32 9.62 8.61
C PHE A 170 11.80 10.97 9.18
N PRO A 171 11.77 11.14 10.51
CA PRO A 171 12.33 12.33 11.13
C PRO A 171 13.85 12.39 10.96
N ASP A 172 14.55 11.26 11.02
CA ASP A 172 16.01 11.15 10.89
C ASP A 172 16.46 9.74 10.46
N ARG A 173 17.78 9.54 10.35
CA ARG A 173 18.38 8.25 9.97
C ARG A 173 18.25 7.18 11.06
N ALA A 174 18.13 7.57 12.32
CA ALA A 174 17.99 6.64 13.44
C ALA A 174 16.60 5.98 13.43
N ALA A 175 15.55 6.76 13.13
CA ALA A 175 14.20 6.27 12.92
C ALA A 175 14.11 5.28 11.75
N LEU A 176 14.76 5.57 10.62
CA LEU A 176 14.86 4.64 9.49
C LEU A 176 15.58 3.33 9.88
N ALA A 177 16.68 3.42 10.63
CA ALA A 177 17.42 2.26 11.09
C ALA A 177 16.57 1.38 12.01
N ALA A 178 15.85 1.98 12.98
CA ALA A 178 14.93 1.28 13.87
C ALA A 178 13.80 0.57 13.10
N TYR A 179 13.25 1.22 12.07
CA TYR A 179 12.27 0.59 11.20
C TYR A 179 12.82 -0.63 10.46
N ARG A 180 14.00 -0.50 9.87
CA ARG A 180 14.68 -1.61 9.17
C ARG A 180 14.96 -2.79 10.12
N ASP A 181 15.40 -2.51 11.34
CA ASP A 181 15.67 -3.55 12.34
C ASP A 181 14.38 -4.28 12.76
N SER A 182 13.27 -3.55 12.93
CA SER A 182 11.95 -4.14 13.17
C SER A 182 11.47 -5.06 12.04
N CYS A 183 11.68 -4.66 10.78
CA CYS A 183 11.39 -5.52 9.62
C CYS A 183 12.18 -6.83 9.70
N ARG A 184 13.48 -6.75 10.02
CA ARG A 184 14.36 -7.93 10.15
C ARG A 184 13.88 -8.87 11.27
N GLU A 185 13.52 -8.34 12.43
CA GLU A 185 12.98 -9.14 13.55
C GLU A 185 11.71 -9.90 13.19
N ARG A 186 10.90 -9.35 12.27
CA ARG A 186 9.65 -9.95 11.78
C ARG A 186 9.84 -10.84 10.55
N ASN A 187 11.09 -11.11 10.16
CA ASN A 187 11.43 -11.83 8.93
C ASN A 187 10.84 -11.21 7.65
N VAL A 188 10.74 -9.88 7.63
CA VAL A 188 10.33 -9.10 6.46
C VAL A 188 11.58 -8.57 5.77
N SER A 189 11.79 -8.96 4.51
CA SER A 189 12.93 -8.43 3.76
C SER A 189 12.71 -6.94 3.47
N PHE A 190 13.74 -6.14 3.70
CA PHE A 190 13.74 -4.71 3.45
C PHE A 190 14.86 -4.37 2.46
N THR A 191 14.51 -3.76 1.33
CA THR A 191 15.49 -3.31 0.32
C THR A 191 15.32 -1.82 0.09
N LEU A 192 16.29 -1.01 0.53
CA LEU A 192 16.30 0.43 0.32
C LEU A 192 16.72 0.75 -1.11
N HIS A 193 15.94 1.58 -1.81
CA HIS A 193 16.22 2.00 -3.18
C HIS A 193 16.70 3.44 -3.24
N ALA A 194 16.04 4.33 -2.51
CA ALA A 194 16.37 5.74 -2.49
C ALA A 194 16.17 6.35 -1.10
N LEU A 195 16.99 7.34 -0.79
CA LEU A 195 16.89 8.15 0.40
C LEU A 195 17.11 9.61 0.00
N TYR A 196 16.08 10.43 0.18
CA TYR A 196 16.11 11.85 -0.12
C TYR A 196 16.14 12.62 1.19
N GLU A 197 17.05 13.59 1.30
CA GLU A 197 17.09 14.51 2.43
C GLU A 197 16.41 15.81 2.00
N ARG A 198 15.44 16.29 2.78
CA ARG A 198 14.87 17.61 2.54
C ARG A 198 15.83 18.64 3.13
N ALA A 199 16.55 19.33 2.25
CA ALA A 199 17.38 20.45 2.64
C ALA A 199 16.53 21.47 3.41
N ASP A 200 17.07 21.96 4.52
CA ASP A 200 16.43 22.99 5.32
C ASP A 200 16.40 24.29 4.49
N PRO A 201 15.23 24.87 4.17
CA PRO A 201 15.18 26.10 3.37
C PRO A 201 15.87 27.29 4.06
N HIS A 202 16.22 27.16 5.35
CA HIS A 202 16.92 28.15 6.16
C HIS A 202 18.41 27.83 6.39
N ALA A 203 18.94 26.72 5.87
CA ALA A 203 20.37 26.41 6.00
C ALA A 203 21.26 27.35 5.16
N GLU A 204 20.69 28.17 4.27
CA GLU A 204 21.43 29.13 3.45
C GLU A 204 21.14 30.58 3.86
N ALA A 205 21.41 30.90 5.13
CA ALA A 205 21.48 32.27 5.61
C ALA A 205 22.79 32.62 6.36
N ASP A 206 23.73 31.68 6.52
CA ASP A 206 24.93 31.86 7.36
C ASP A 206 26.28 31.70 6.61
N GLU A 207 26.33 31.84 5.27
CA GLU A 207 27.61 31.77 4.51
C GLU A 207 27.97 33.02 3.66
N HIS A 208 27.17 34.09 3.66
CA HIS A 208 27.68 35.36 3.10
C HIS A 208 28.43 36.16 4.15
N GLY A 209 29.63 35.65 4.50
CA GLY A 209 30.71 36.44 5.07
C GLY A 209 31.09 37.55 4.09
N LEU A 210 30.49 38.73 4.24
CA LEU A 210 30.95 39.94 3.57
C LEU A 210 32.28 40.37 4.18
N ALA A 211 33.37 39.85 3.61
CA ALA A 211 34.70 40.41 3.72
C ALA A 211 34.89 41.52 2.66
N GLY A 212 35.39 42.67 3.11
CA GLY A 212 35.85 43.82 2.29
C GLY A 212 34.79 44.93 2.21
N ASP A 213 35.03 46.16 2.64
CA ASP A 213 36.23 46.96 2.42
C ASP A 213 36.34 48.08 3.49
N GLN A 214 37.54 48.22 4.06
CA GLN A 214 37.95 49.38 4.86
C GLN A 214 38.73 50.32 3.92
N GLY A 215 38.04 51.22 3.25
CA GLY A 215 38.62 52.25 2.40
C GLY A 215 38.70 53.61 3.11
N THR A 216 39.88 53.92 3.66
CA THR A 216 40.30 55.26 4.08
C THR A 216 40.32 56.24 2.90
N VAL A 217 39.68 57.42 3.02
CA VAL A 217 40.21 58.76 2.71
C VAL A 217 39.47 59.80 3.55
#